data_AF-A0A846TMH8-F1
#
_entry.id   AF-A0A846TMH8-F1
#
_cell.length_a   1.000
_cell.length_b   1.000
_cell.length_c   1.000
_cell.angle_alpha   90.00
_cell.angle_beta   90.00
_cell.angle_gamma   90.00
#
_symmetry.space_group_name_H-M   'P 1'
#
loop_
_entity.id
_entity.type
_entity.pdbx_description
1 polymer ?
#
loop_
_entity_poly.entity_id
_entity_poly.type
_entity_poly.pdbx_seq_one_letter_code
_entity_poly.pdbx_strand_id
1 'polypeptide(L)' 'MAGTIFWLLIVAFGFLFIGGLIYKSWKLLLMSGLAVTLPSLYFGGAENWLRIIALVPLIPFGMSYFMARKRKISR' A
#
# COMPACT_ATOMS: atom_id res chain seq x y z
N MET A 1 7.27 0.60 -22.15
CA MET A 1 7.75 1.55 -21.13
C MET A 1 6.83 1.60 -19.90
N ALA A 2 5.50 1.75 -20.05
CA ALA A 2 4.57 1.81 -18.91
C ALA A 2 4.62 0.58 -17.96
N GLY A 3 4.81 -0.64 -18.50
CA GLY A 3 4.94 -1.85 -17.69
C GLY A 3 6.12 -1.83 -16.71
N THR A 4 7.22 -1.17 -17.05
CA THR A 4 8.39 -1.04 -16.16
C THR A 4 8.04 -0.26 -14.89
N ILE A 5 7.29 0.84 -15.04
CA ILE A 5 6.84 1.65 -13.90
C ILE A 5 5.87 0.85 -13.03
N PHE A 6 4.98 0.08 -13.63
CA PHE A 6 4.06 -0.80 -12.88
C PHE A 6 4.83 -1.80 -12.01
N TRP A 7 5.79 -2.53 -12.58
CA TRP A 7 6.58 -3.50 -11.82
C TRP A 7 7.45 -2.84 -10.75
N LEU A 8 8.04 -1.67 -11.04
CA LEU A 8 8.79 -0.89 -10.06
C LEU A 8 7.91 -0.47 -8.88
N LEU A 9 6.67 -0.05 -9.11
CA LEU A 9 5.72 0.31 -8.04
C LEU A 9 5.36 -0.90 -7.17
N ILE A 10 5.18 -2.09 -7.77
CA ILE A 10 4.93 -3.33 -7.02
C ILE A 10 6.13 -3.70 -6.15
N VAL A 11 7.33 -3.64 -6.69
CA VAL A 11 8.57 -3.92 -5.93
C VAL A 11 8.76 -2.90 -4.80
N ALA A 12 8.59 -1.61 -5.11
CA ALA A 12 8.67 -0.54 -4.12
C ALA A 12 7.63 -0.71 -3.00
N PHE A 13 6.40 -1.10 -3.34
CA PHE A 13 5.37 -1.45 -2.37
C PHE A 13 5.84 -2.55 -1.42
N GLY A 14 6.39 -3.66 -1.94
CA GLY A 14 6.90 -4.75 -1.11
C GLY A 14 7.96 -4.30 -0.11
N PHE A 15 8.98 -3.57 -0.58
CA PHE A 15 10.05 -3.05 0.28
C PHE A 15 9.53 -2.07 1.33
N LEU A 16 8.67 -1.11 0.94
CA LEU A 16 8.11 -0.11 1.84
C LEU A 16 7.14 -0.73 2.86
N PHE A 17 6.35 -1.71 2.46
CA PHE A 17 5.38 -2.37 3.34
C PHE A 17 6.10 -3.20 4.39
N ILE A 18 7.04 -4.06 3.98
CA ILE A 18 7.86 -4.87 4.90
C ILE A 18 8.66 -3.95 5.83
N GLY A 19 9.34 -2.93 5.29
CA GLY A 19 10.06 -1.95 6.08
C GLY A 19 9.16 -1.20 7.07
N GLY A 20 7.96 -0.80 6.64
CA GLY A 20 6.98 -0.13 7.50
C GLY A 20 6.52 -0.98 8.68
N LEU A 21 6.35 -2.29 8.48
CA LEU A 21 6.04 -3.24 9.55
C LEU A 21 7.23 -3.44 10.50
N ILE A 22 8.43 -3.71 9.96
CA ILE A 22 9.65 -3.96 10.76
C ILE A 22 9.98 -2.74 11.63
N TYR A 23 10.02 -1.55 11.04
CA TYR A 23 10.38 -0.32 11.74
C TYR A 23 9.21 0.33 12.48
N LYS A 24 8.03 -0.31 12.50
CA LYS A 24 6.78 0.22 13.08
C LYS A 24 6.54 1.69 12.65
N SER A 25 6.74 1.96 11.36
CA SER A 25 6.67 3.31 10.79
C SER A 25 5.38 3.50 10.01
N TRP A 26 4.46 4.27 10.58
CA TRP A 26 3.21 4.64 9.93
C TRP A 26 3.43 5.37 8.59
N LYS A 27 4.51 6.15 8.46
CA LYS A 27 4.85 6.88 7.22
C LYS A 27 5.23 5.91 6.10
N LEU A 28 6.02 4.88 6.39
CA LEU A 28 6.41 3.87 5.41
C LEU A 28 5.20 3.04 4.94
N LEU A 29 4.30 2.70 5.85
CA LEU A 29 3.03 2.03 5.50
C LEU A 29 2.12 2.92 4.65
N LEU A 30 2.09 4.23 4.91
CA LEU A 30 1.34 5.16 4.08
C LEU A 30 1.95 5.27 2.67
N MET A 31 3.28 5.37 2.58
CA MET A 31 4.00 5.40 1.30
C MET A 31 3.82 4.11 0.50
N SER A 32 3.80 2.95 1.17
CA SER A 32 3.54 1.67 0.48
C SER A 32 2.10 1.61 -0.06
N GLY A 33 1.11 2.09 0.71
CA GLY A 33 -0.28 2.22 0.24
C GLY A 33 -0.41 3.11 -1.00
N LEU A 34 0.30 4.25 -1.02
CA LEU A 34 0.36 5.11 -2.20
C LEU A 34 1.00 4.40 -3.40
N ALA A 35 2.11 3.69 -3.21
CA ALA A 35 2.81 2.99 -4.27
C ALA A 35 1.93 1.91 -4.94
N VAL A 36 1.13 1.18 -4.17
CA VAL A 36 0.27 0.11 -4.70
C VAL A 36 -1.10 0.60 -5.18
N THR A 37 -1.48 1.85 -4.90
CA THR A 37 -2.77 2.42 -5.33
C THR A 37 -2.91 2.42 -6.85
N LEU A 38 -1.93 2.96 -7.57
CA LEU A 38 -1.96 3.02 -9.04
C LEU A 38 -2.01 1.61 -9.67
N PRO A 39 -1.13 0.65 -9.28
CA PRO A 39 -1.24 -0.72 -9.75
C PRO A 39 -2.58 -1.38 -9.45
N SER A 40 -3.20 -1.09 -8.29
CA SER A 40 -4.46 -1.71 -7.89
C SER A 40 -5.65 -1.16 -8.67
N LEU A 41 -5.67 0.15 -8.95
CA LEU A 41 -6.73 0.79 -9.72
C LEU A 41 -6.82 0.29 -11.16
N TYR A 42 -5.72 -0.20 -11.74
CA TYR A 42 -5.71 -0.88 -13.03
C TYR A 42 -6.72 -2.05 -13.08
N PHE A 43 -6.91 -2.76 -11.96
CA PHE A 43 -7.84 -3.88 -11.87
C PHE A 43 -9.27 -3.46 -11.48
N GLY A 44 -9.52 -2.19 -11.14
CA GLY A 44 -10.83 -1.74 -10.66
C GLY A 44 -11.95 -1.81 -11.70
N GLY A 45 -11.60 -1.74 -12.99
CA GLY A 45 -12.51 -1.92 -14.12
C GLY A 45 -12.66 -3.37 -14.60
N ALA A 46 -12.00 -4.33 -13.95
CA ALA A 46 -12.10 -5.73 -14.34
C ALA A 46 -13.48 -6.30 -14.01
N GLU A 47 -14.07 -7.07 -14.93
CA GLU A 47 -15.40 -7.70 -14.77
C GLU A 47 -15.37 -9.03 -14.01
N ASN A 48 -14.19 -9.42 -13.54
CA ASN A 48 -13.95 -10.70 -12.88
C ASN A 48 -13.45 -10.52 -11.45
N TRP A 49 -13.13 -11.64 -10.80
CA TRP A 49 -12.64 -11.67 -9.41
C TRP A 49 -11.39 -10.81 -9.16
N LEU A 50 -10.63 -10.46 -10.20
CA LEU A 50 -9.46 -9.59 -10.08
C LEU A 50 -9.82 -8.17 -9.64
N ARG A 51 -11.08 -7.74 -9.76
CA ARG A 51 -11.54 -6.46 -9.24
C ARG A 51 -11.26 -6.27 -7.75
N ILE A 52 -11.20 -7.37 -6.99
CA ILE A 52 -10.88 -7.34 -5.55
C ILE A 52 -9.46 -6.80 -5.30
N ILE A 53 -8.54 -6.96 -6.26
CA ILE A 53 -7.18 -6.41 -6.17
C ILE A 53 -7.21 -4.88 -6.04
N ALA A 54 -8.24 -4.20 -6.55
CA ALA A 54 -8.41 -2.76 -6.38
C ALA A 54 -8.52 -2.32 -4.91
N LEU A 55 -8.85 -3.25 -4.00
CA LEU A 55 -8.98 -3.01 -2.56
C LEU A 55 -7.67 -3.24 -1.78
N VAL A 56 -6.63 -3.78 -2.41
CA VAL A 56 -5.30 -4.01 -1.79
C VAL A 56 -4.74 -2.77 -1.05
N PRO A 57 -4.86 -1.52 -1.55
CA PRO A 57 -4.33 -0.34 -0.86
C PRO A 57 -4.98 -0.07 0.50
N LEU A 58 -6.18 -0.60 0.75
CA LEU A 58 -6.87 -0.43 2.04
C LEU A 58 -6.10 -1.06 3.20
N ILE A 59 -5.36 -2.15 2.95
CA ILE A 59 -4.55 -2.83 3.96
C ILE A 59 -3.43 -1.92 4.49
N PRO A 60 -2.49 -1.41 3.67
CA PRO A 60 -1.44 -0.51 4.14
C PRO A 60 -2.00 0.81 4.69
N PHE A 61 -3.07 1.37 4.10
CA PHE A 61 -3.68 2.58 4.66
C PHE A 61 -4.29 2.35 6.04
N GLY A 62 -5.06 1.26 6.22
CA GLY A 62 -5.64 0.90 7.50
C GLY A 62 -4.56 0.69 8.57
N MET A 63 -3.52 -0.09 8.25
CA MET A 63 -2.39 -0.30 9.16
C MET A 63 -1.67 1.02 9.49
N SER A 64 -1.45 1.89 8.50
CA SER A 64 -0.82 3.20 8.72
C SER A 64 -1.63 4.05 9.70
N TYR A 65 -2.96 4.06 9.55
CA TYR A 65 -3.87 4.82 10.41
C TYR A 65 -3.85 4.31 11.85
N PHE A 66 -3.99 2.99 12.05
CA PHE A 66 -3.95 2.41 13.40
C PHE A 66 -2.63 2.68 14.10
N MET A 67 -1.51 2.57 13.38
CA MET A 67 -0.19 2.81 13.93
C MET A 67 0.06 4.29 14.25
N ALA A 68 -0.37 5.20 13.38
CA ALA A 68 -0.31 6.63 13.63
C ALA A 68 -1.15 7.03 14.84
N ARG A 69 -2.34 6.43 15.00
CA ARG A 69 -3.23 6.65 16.15
C ARG A 69 -2.60 6.18 17.45
N LYS A 70 -2.03 4.95 17.50
CA LYS A 70 -1.32 4.46 18.70
C LYS A 70 -0.18 5.38 19.12
N ARG A 71 0.58 5.92 18.14
CA ARG A 71 1.67 6.86 18.43
C ARG A 71 1.20 8.18 19.03
N LYS A 72 0.03 8.68 18.62
CA LYS A 72 -0.57 9.90 19.21
C LYS A 72 -1.06 9.68 20.64
N ILE A 73 -1.61 8.50 20.96
CA ILE A 73 -2.11 8.17 22.31
C ILE A 73 -0.96 7.96 23.31
N SER A 74 0.19 7.49 22.84
CA SER A 74 1.38 7.23 23.69
C SER A 74 2.24 8.47 24.00
N ARG A 75 1.88 9.65 23.48
CA ARG A 75 2.57 10.92 23.72
C ARG A 75 1.70 11.81 24.59
#